data_AF-A0A7J5V8K9-F1
#
_entry.id   AF-A0A7J5V8K9-F1
#
_cell.length_a   1.000
_cell.length_b   1.000
_cell.length_c   1.000
_cell.angle_alpha   90.00
_cell.angle_beta   90.00
_cell.angle_gamma   90.00
#
_symmetry.space_group_name_H-M   'P 1'
#
loop_
_entity.id
_entity.type
_entity.pdbx_description
1 polymer ?
#
loop_
_entity_poly.entity_id
_entity_poly.type
_entity_poly.pdbx_seq_one_letter_code
_entity_poly.pdbx_strand_id
1 'polypeptide(L)'
;MRKSIEDKRRGLPQTPAQLMRILIKDTQHPLIVNMKEGKVIYKKAELKMMPSRLALYAFFVWQKKQCRMINASCRNCSACYLDYQDITKQQDKINEFYQQLAGHIGDAGICRLEKDSLRVYISKIRQDIQRAFGLPFLAQLAVEAVGKKPDKRYGIKMERKKIKIIT
;
A
#
# COMPACT_ATOMS: atom_id res chain seq x y z
N MET A 1 -14.92 0.81 -60.88
CA MET A 1 -14.65 1.60 -59.67
C MET A 1 -14.54 0.67 -58.47
N ARG A 2 -13.32 0.45 -57.95
CA ARG A 2 -13.06 -0.24 -56.68
C ARG A 2 -12.14 0.69 -55.87
N LYS A 3 -12.64 1.21 -54.75
CA LYS A 3 -11.82 1.97 -53.78
C LYS A 3 -11.17 0.96 -52.84
N SER A 4 -9.84 0.87 -52.90
CA SER A 4 -9.04 0.09 -51.96
C SER A 4 -8.89 0.85 -50.63
N ILE A 5 -8.98 0.09 -49.54
CA ILE A 5 -8.72 0.48 -48.17
C ILE A 5 -7.19 0.49 -47.96
N GLU A 6 -6.60 1.63 -47.60
CA GLU A 6 -5.17 1.72 -47.26
C GLU A 6 -4.95 1.49 -45.76
N ASP A 7 -4.37 0.33 -45.46
CA ASP A 7 -3.79 -0.08 -44.18
C ASP A 7 -2.33 0.44 -44.09
N LYS A 8 -2.05 1.36 -43.16
CA LYS A 8 -0.69 1.87 -42.88
C LYS A 8 -0.45 2.07 -41.37
N ARG A 9 -0.16 0.99 -40.65
CA ARG A 9 0.69 1.02 -39.44
C ARG A 9 1.61 -0.22 -39.38
N ARG A 10 2.68 -0.23 -40.17
CA ARG A 10 3.78 -1.19 -39.99
C ARG A 10 4.73 -0.68 -38.90
N GLY A 11 4.89 -1.49 -37.85
CA GLY A 11 5.78 -1.22 -36.72
C GLY A 11 7.25 -1.16 -37.14
N LEU A 12 7.96 -0.15 -36.64
CA LEU A 12 9.42 -0.14 -36.72
C LEU A 12 9.99 -1.26 -35.82
N PRO A 13 11.00 -2.03 -36.27
CA PRO A 13 11.72 -2.94 -35.40
C PRO A 13 12.49 -2.14 -34.35
N GLN A 14 12.10 -2.29 -33.08
CA GLN A 14 12.83 -1.67 -31.96
C GLN A 14 14.16 -2.38 -31.77
N THR A 15 15.26 -1.62 -31.70
CA THR A 15 16.59 -2.22 -31.49
C THR A 15 16.66 -2.91 -30.12
N PRO A 16 17.53 -3.92 -29.92
CA PRO A 16 17.71 -4.55 -28.61
C PRO A 16 18.00 -3.54 -27.50
N ALA A 17 18.76 -2.48 -27.79
CA ALA A 17 19.01 -1.38 -26.86
C ALA A 17 17.75 -0.56 -26.52
N GLN A 18 16.82 -0.38 -27.47
CA GLN A 18 15.53 0.27 -27.22
C GLN A 18 14.60 -0.64 -26.41
N LEU A 19 14.57 -1.95 -26.71
CA LEU A 19 13.84 -2.95 -25.93
C LEU A 19 14.38 -3.02 -24.49
N MET A 20 15.70 -3.04 -24.31
CA MET A 20 16.33 -2.98 -23.00
C MET A 20 15.99 -1.68 -22.26
N ARG A 21 16.01 -0.51 -22.91
CA ARG A 21 15.59 0.76 -22.27
C ARG A 21 14.11 0.76 -21.87
N ILE A 22 13.24 0.12 -22.63
CA ILE A 22 11.81 -0.02 -22.31
C ILE A 22 11.65 -0.96 -21.10
N LEU A 23 12.35 -2.10 -21.09
CA LEU A 23 12.35 -3.05 -19.97
C LEU A 23 12.95 -2.44 -18.68
N ILE A 24 13.98 -1.60 -18.79
CA ILE A 24 14.63 -0.95 -17.65
C ILE A 24 13.75 0.16 -17.06
N LYS A 25 13.00 0.91 -17.89
CA LYS A 25 12.09 1.99 -17.42
C LYS A 25 10.89 1.48 -16.61
N ASP A 26 10.54 0.20 -16.70
CA ASP A 26 9.38 -0.40 -16.05
C ASP A 26 9.67 -1.16 -14.75
N THR A 27 10.87 -0.99 -14.17
CA THR A 27 11.17 -1.47 -12.80
C THR A 27 10.52 -0.57 -11.74
N GLN A 28 9.20 -0.41 -11.81
CA GLN A 28 8.42 0.15 -10.72
C GLN A 28 8.40 -0.87 -9.58
N HIS A 29 9.33 -0.71 -8.63
CA HIS A 29 9.42 -1.54 -7.43
C HIS A 29 8.10 -1.49 -6.66
N PRO A 30 7.30 -2.56 -6.67
CA PRO A 30 6.02 -2.55 -5.98
C PRO A 30 6.24 -2.70 -4.48
N LEU A 31 5.38 -2.04 -3.70
CA LEU A 31 5.14 -2.41 -2.31
C LEU A 31 4.27 -3.67 -2.30
N ILE A 32 4.81 -4.76 -1.79
CA ILE A 32 4.11 -6.03 -1.67
C ILE A 32 3.81 -6.26 -0.20
N VAL A 33 2.53 -6.38 0.14
CA VAL A 33 2.10 -6.88 1.46
C VAL A 33 1.71 -8.33 1.28
N ASN A 34 2.55 -9.24 1.77
CA ASN A 34 2.28 -10.68 1.73
C ASN A 34 1.67 -11.12 3.06
N MET A 35 0.36 -11.35 3.02
CA MET A 35 -0.43 -11.78 4.17
C MET A 35 -0.22 -13.27 4.50
N LYS A 36 0.15 -14.11 3.51
CA LYS A 36 0.46 -15.53 3.76
C LYS A 36 1.76 -15.71 4.54
N GLU A 37 2.77 -14.92 4.20
CA GLU A 37 4.08 -14.99 4.84
C GLU A 37 4.25 -13.98 6.00
N GLY A 38 3.25 -13.14 6.24
CA GLY A 38 3.27 -12.14 7.30
C GLY A 38 4.37 -11.10 7.14
N LYS A 39 4.63 -10.64 5.91
CA LYS A 39 5.74 -9.72 5.61
C LYS A 39 5.40 -8.63 4.59
N VAL A 40 6.11 -7.51 4.71
CA VAL A 40 6.09 -6.39 3.76
C VAL A 40 7.39 -6.43 2.96
N ILE A 41 7.30 -6.43 1.64
CA ILE A 41 8.45 -6.46 0.73
C ILE A 41 8.46 -5.17 -0.07
N TYR A 42 9.61 -4.52 -0.12
CA TYR A 42 9.83 -3.37 -0.99
C TYR A 42 11.25 -3.39 -1.52
N LYS A 43 11.39 -3.31 -2.85
CA LYS A 43 12.67 -3.49 -3.54
C LYS A 43 13.29 -4.86 -3.20
N LYS A 44 14.48 -4.89 -2.61
CA LYS A 44 15.21 -6.10 -2.20
C LYS A 44 15.14 -6.38 -0.69
N ALA A 45 14.33 -5.60 0.04
CA ALA A 45 14.23 -5.70 1.49
C ALA A 45 12.88 -6.28 1.90
N GLU A 46 12.90 -7.04 2.98
CA GLU A 46 11.72 -7.65 3.60
C GLU A 46 11.59 -7.19 5.06
N LEU A 47 10.36 -7.00 5.50
CA LEU A 47 10.01 -6.57 6.84
C LEU A 47 8.95 -7.51 7.42
N LYS A 48 9.32 -8.25 8.46
CA LYS A 48 8.38 -9.01 9.29
C LYS A 48 7.94 -8.17 10.48
N MET A 49 6.63 -8.09 10.72
CA MET A 49 6.05 -7.33 11.84
C MET A 49 5.20 -8.25 12.72
N MET A 50 4.82 -7.76 13.90
CA MET A 50 3.77 -8.44 14.69
C MET A 50 2.44 -8.42 13.92
N PRO A 51 1.61 -9.48 14.00
CA PRO A 51 0.35 -9.57 13.26
C PRO A 51 -0.56 -8.34 13.40
N SER A 52 -0.70 -7.77 14.60
CA SER A 52 -1.53 -6.57 14.83
C SER A 52 -1.02 -5.34 14.06
N ARG A 53 0.32 -5.16 14.01
CA ARG A 53 0.94 -4.05 13.27
C ARG A 53 0.79 -4.25 11.76
N LEU A 54 0.98 -5.48 11.30
CA LEU A 54 0.84 -5.80 9.88
C LEU A 54 -0.61 -5.72 9.41
N ALA A 55 -1.59 -6.15 10.23
CA ALA A 55 -3.01 -6.03 9.92
C ALA A 55 -3.43 -4.56 9.74
N LEU A 56 -3.03 -3.70 10.68
CA LEU A 56 -3.29 -2.26 10.58
C LEU A 56 -2.59 -1.65 9.37
N TYR A 57 -1.34 -2.04 9.09
CA TYR A 57 -0.63 -1.57 7.91
C TYR A 57 -1.32 -2.02 6.61
N ALA A 58 -1.68 -3.31 6.52
CA ALA A 58 -2.39 -3.89 5.39
C ALA A 58 -3.73 -3.20 5.16
N PHE A 59 -4.43 -2.81 6.22
CA PHE A 59 -5.65 -2.01 6.14
C PHE A 59 -5.43 -0.66 5.44
N PHE A 60 -4.43 0.13 5.85
CA PHE A 60 -4.14 1.40 5.17
C PHE A 60 -3.70 1.21 3.72
N VAL A 61 -2.94 0.15 3.44
CA VAL A 61 -2.52 -0.22 2.08
C VAL A 61 -3.74 -0.60 1.22
N TRP A 62 -4.66 -1.39 1.77
CA TRP A 62 -5.91 -1.77 1.14
C TRP A 62 -6.79 -0.54 0.88
N GLN A 63 -6.98 0.32 1.87
CA GLN A 63 -7.75 1.57 1.75
C GLN A 63 -7.20 2.46 0.62
N LYS A 64 -5.87 2.60 0.54
CA LYS A 64 -5.22 3.34 -0.55
C LYS A 64 -5.49 2.70 -1.91
N LYS A 65 -5.47 1.36 -1.98
CA LYS A 65 -5.76 0.59 -3.20
C LYS A 65 -7.22 0.77 -3.67
N GLN A 66 -8.16 0.90 -2.73
CA GLN A 66 -9.58 1.14 -3.03
C GLN A 66 -9.90 2.57 -3.48
N CYS A 67 -8.96 3.52 -3.35
CA CYS A 67 -9.22 4.92 -3.71
C CYS A 67 -9.53 5.09 -5.21
N ARG A 68 -10.72 5.65 -5.50
CA ARG A 68 -11.21 5.94 -6.87
C ARG A 68 -11.22 7.43 -7.25
N MET A 69 -10.96 8.34 -6.30
CA MET A 69 -11.53 9.69 -6.33
C MET A 69 -10.83 10.77 -7.17
N ILE A 70 -9.54 10.67 -7.54
CA ILE A 70 -8.82 11.86 -8.05
C ILE A 70 -7.93 11.62 -9.27
N ASN A 71 -7.27 10.46 -9.39
CA ASN A 71 -6.38 10.16 -10.51
C ASN A 71 -6.21 8.64 -10.66
N ALA A 72 -5.96 8.15 -11.87
CA ALA A 72 -5.79 6.71 -12.15
C ALA A 72 -4.67 6.03 -11.33
N SER A 73 -3.78 6.78 -10.66
CA SER A 73 -2.69 6.28 -9.82
C SER A 73 -2.78 6.65 -8.33
N CYS A 74 -3.69 7.54 -7.91
CA CYS A 74 -3.79 8.03 -6.52
C CYS A 74 -2.45 8.61 -5.97
N ARG A 75 -1.60 9.18 -6.85
CA ARG A 75 -0.34 9.84 -6.47
C ARG A 75 -0.63 11.12 -5.67
N ASN A 76 0.04 11.30 -4.53
CA ASN A 76 -0.12 12.46 -3.62
C ASN A 76 -1.58 12.73 -3.16
N CYS A 77 -2.43 11.72 -3.17
CA CYS A 77 -3.83 11.84 -2.74
C CYS A 77 -3.97 11.59 -1.24
N SER A 78 -4.52 12.56 -0.52
CA SER A 78 -4.95 12.44 0.88
C SER A 78 -6.46 12.27 1.03
N ALA A 79 -7.24 12.31 -0.05
CA ALA A 79 -8.70 12.20 0.00
C ALA A 79 -9.20 10.82 0.46
N CYS A 80 -8.38 9.77 0.31
CA CYS A 80 -8.68 8.44 0.84
C CYS A 80 -8.17 8.21 2.27
N TYR A 81 -7.58 9.24 2.90
CA TYR A 81 -7.12 9.13 4.28
C TYR A 81 -8.33 9.17 5.20
N LEU A 82 -8.28 8.33 6.23
CA LEU A 82 -9.39 8.14 7.14
C LEU A 82 -9.08 8.82 8.47
N ASP A 83 -10.06 9.45 9.07
CA ASP A 83 -9.95 9.88 10.46
C ASP A 83 -10.13 8.71 11.43
N TYR A 84 -10.03 8.98 12.73
CA TYR A 84 -10.19 7.95 13.75
C TYR A 84 -11.56 7.27 13.72
N GLN A 85 -12.64 8.03 13.52
CA GLN A 85 -13.99 7.48 13.52
C GLN A 85 -14.19 6.54 12.34
N ASP A 86 -13.69 6.93 11.16
CA ASP A 86 -13.76 6.09 9.96
C ASP A 86 -12.93 4.81 10.08
N ILE A 87 -11.75 4.88 10.73
CA ILE A 87 -10.94 3.69 11.01
C ILE A 87 -11.68 2.74 11.95
N THR A 88 -12.28 3.26 13.03
CA THR A 88 -13.04 2.44 13.98
C THR A 88 -14.29 1.83 13.36
N LYS A 89 -14.96 2.51 12.43
CA LYS A 89 -16.08 1.93 11.65
C LYS A 89 -15.66 0.76 10.78
N GLN A 90 -14.39 0.68 10.38
CA GLN A 90 -13.83 -0.40 9.56
C GLN A 90 -13.02 -1.40 10.38
N GLN A 91 -13.24 -1.45 11.70
CA GLN A 91 -12.56 -2.36 12.63
C GLN A 91 -12.68 -3.84 12.19
N ASP A 92 -13.82 -4.23 11.64
CA ASP A 92 -14.04 -5.60 11.14
C ASP A 92 -13.06 -5.98 10.02
N LYS A 93 -12.72 -5.03 9.13
CA LYS A 93 -11.73 -5.26 8.07
C LYS A 93 -10.33 -5.44 8.63
N ILE A 94 -9.99 -4.69 9.68
CA ILE A 94 -8.70 -4.82 10.38
C ILE A 94 -8.62 -6.17 11.08
N ASN A 95 -9.72 -6.60 11.70
CA ASN A 95 -9.82 -7.91 12.34
C ASN A 95 -9.70 -9.05 11.33
N GLU A 96 -10.32 -8.94 10.14
CA GLU A 96 -10.17 -9.91 9.05
C GLU A 96 -8.70 -10.09 8.66
N PHE A 97 -7.98 -8.99 8.43
CA PHE A 97 -6.54 -9.05 8.13
C PHE A 97 -5.72 -9.64 9.28
N TYR A 98 -6.08 -9.35 10.53
CA TYR A 98 -5.42 -9.92 11.69
C TYR A 98 -5.62 -11.43 11.78
N GLN A 99 -6.85 -11.91 11.61
CA GLN A 99 -7.18 -13.35 11.63
C GLN A 99 -6.43 -14.11 10.54
N GLN A 100 -6.34 -13.52 9.33
CA GLN A 100 -5.56 -14.11 8.24
C GLN A 100 -4.07 -14.25 8.58
N LEU A 101 -3.51 -13.33 9.38
CA LEU A 101 -2.09 -13.33 9.76
C LEU A 101 -1.78 -14.22 10.98
N ALA A 102 -2.68 -14.26 11.96
CA ALA A 102 -2.47 -14.99 13.20
C ALA A 102 -2.73 -16.50 13.03
N GLY A 103 -3.46 -16.91 11.99
CA GLY A 103 -4.09 -18.22 11.93
C GLY A 103 -5.19 -18.34 12.98
N HIS A 104 -6.11 -19.29 12.82
CA HIS A 104 -7.29 -19.49 13.69
C HIS A 104 -7.00 -19.80 15.18
N ILE A 105 -5.78 -19.59 15.68
CA ILE A 105 -5.38 -19.94 17.03
C ILE A 105 -5.32 -18.69 17.91
N GLY A 106 -6.36 -18.56 18.74
CA GLY A 106 -6.22 -18.04 20.09
C GLY A 106 -6.93 -16.71 20.31
N ASP A 107 -7.70 -16.68 21.38
CA ASP A 107 -8.43 -15.55 21.99
C ASP A 107 -7.54 -14.38 22.45
N ALA A 108 -6.54 -14.01 21.66
CA ALA A 108 -5.83 -12.76 21.83
C ALA A 108 -6.70 -11.64 21.27
N GLY A 109 -7.56 -11.12 22.17
CA GLY A 109 -8.35 -9.90 22.09
C GLY A 109 -8.19 -9.13 20.79
N ILE A 110 -9.22 -9.26 19.95
CA ILE A 110 -9.67 -8.35 18.90
C ILE A 110 -8.92 -7.02 19.01
N CYS A 111 -8.20 -6.64 17.95
CA CYS A 111 -7.35 -5.45 17.86
C CYS A 111 -8.18 -4.16 18.06
N ARG A 112 -8.73 -3.91 19.25
CA ARG A 112 -9.68 -2.84 19.53
C ARG A 112 -8.89 -1.54 19.52
N LEU A 113 -8.96 -0.83 18.40
CA LEU A 113 -8.18 0.38 18.19
C LEU A 113 -8.86 1.53 18.94
N GLU A 114 -8.48 1.69 20.20
CA GLU A 114 -8.63 2.95 20.91
C GLU A 114 -7.78 4.06 20.27
N LYS A 115 -8.18 5.31 20.45
CA LYS A 115 -7.54 6.46 19.78
C LYS A 115 -6.06 6.62 20.13
N ASP A 116 -5.71 6.34 21.39
CA ASP A 116 -4.33 6.42 21.86
C ASP A 116 -3.52 5.17 21.46
N SER A 117 -4.15 4.00 21.38
CA SER A 117 -3.49 2.80 20.86
C SER A 117 -3.16 2.94 19.38
N LEU A 118 -4.05 3.54 18.56
CA LEU A 118 -3.81 3.77 17.13
C LEU A 118 -2.51 4.57 16.88
N ARG A 119 -2.29 5.66 17.63
CA ARG A 119 -1.06 6.47 17.48
C ARG A 119 0.18 5.68 17.83
N VAL A 120 0.12 4.88 18.89
CA VAL A 120 1.22 4.00 19.30
C VAL A 120 1.52 2.98 18.21
N TYR A 121 0.50 2.34 17.64
CA TYR A 121 0.68 1.39 16.53
C TYR A 121 1.28 2.07 15.29
N ILE A 122 0.79 3.24 14.89
CA ILE A 122 1.32 4.00 13.74
C ILE A 122 2.78 4.38 13.97
N SER A 123 3.13 4.83 15.18
CA SER A 123 4.51 5.16 15.53
C SER A 123 5.42 3.94 15.44
N LYS A 124 4.99 2.80 15.99
CA LYS A 124 5.73 1.53 15.90
C LYS A 124 5.90 1.05 14.45
N ILE A 125 4.84 1.11 13.65
CA ILE A 125 4.88 0.78 12.20
C ILE A 125 5.90 1.67 11.48
N ARG A 126 5.88 2.98 11.76
CA ARG A 126 6.85 3.92 11.18
C ARG A 126 8.28 3.56 11.56
N GLN A 127 8.54 3.23 12.83
CA GLN A 127 9.86 2.81 13.30
C GLN A 127 10.34 1.51 12.66
N ASP A 128 9.44 0.53 12.47
CA ASP A 128 9.76 -0.73 11.80
C ASP A 128 10.11 -0.51 10.31
N ILE A 129 9.32 0.31 9.61
CA ILE A 129 9.56 0.68 8.21
C ILE A 129 10.88 1.44 8.07
N GLN A 130 11.16 2.37 8.98
CA GLN A 130 12.42 3.10 9.00
C GLN A 130 13.61 2.16 9.19
N ARG A 131 13.51 1.19 10.11
CA ARG A 131 14.58 0.22 10.37
C ARG A 131 14.82 -0.72 9.18
N ALA A 132 13.76 -1.17 8.52
CA ALA A 132 13.88 -2.15 7.43
C ALA A 132 14.24 -1.53 6.07
N PHE A 133 13.69 -0.36 5.76
CA PHE A 133 13.83 0.25 4.43
C PHE A 133 14.68 1.53 4.45
N GLY A 134 14.94 2.11 5.63
CA GLY A 134 15.69 3.35 5.77
C GLY A 134 14.83 4.62 5.63
N LEU A 135 15.43 5.74 6.02
CA LEU A 135 14.81 7.08 5.97
C LEU A 135 14.30 7.50 4.58
N PRO A 136 15.01 7.23 3.46
CA PRO A 136 14.58 7.73 2.14
C PRO A 136 13.21 7.21 1.69
N PHE A 137 12.82 6.01 2.11
CA PHE A 137 11.54 5.40 1.73
C PHE A 137 10.44 5.60 2.78
N LEU A 138 10.78 6.15 3.95
CA LEU A 138 9.85 6.31 5.06
C LEU A 138 8.64 7.17 4.68
N ALA A 139 8.87 8.29 4.00
CA ALA A 139 7.81 9.20 3.57
C ALA A 139 6.82 8.56 2.57
N GLN A 140 7.26 7.53 1.85
CA GLN A 140 6.44 6.87 0.83
C GLN A 140 5.71 5.64 1.40
N LEU A 141 6.37 4.89 2.30
CA LEU A 141 5.92 3.59 2.80
C LEU A 141 5.18 3.66 4.12
N ALA A 142 5.54 4.59 5.01
CA ALA A 142 4.91 4.66 6.32
C ALA A 142 3.51 5.27 6.25
N VAL A 143 2.72 4.90 7.26
CA VAL A 143 1.46 5.59 7.56
C VAL A 143 1.82 7.00 8.04
N GLU A 144 1.27 8.00 7.39
CA GLU A 144 1.39 9.40 7.78
C GLU A 144 0.08 9.92 8.35
N ALA A 145 0.19 10.99 9.12
CA ALA A 145 -0.94 11.76 9.62
C ALA A 145 -0.98 13.12 8.93
N VAL A 146 -2.12 13.50 8.39
CA VAL A 146 -2.37 14.81 7.77
C VAL A 146 -3.47 15.53 8.54
N GLY A 147 -3.32 16.85 8.71
CA GLY A 147 -4.27 17.70 9.43
C GLY A 147 -3.91 17.93 10.90
N LYS A 148 -4.66 18.85 11.53
CA LYS A 148 -4.57 19.18 12.96
C LYS A 148 -5.69 18.46 13.72
N LYS A 149 -5.60 18.39 15.06
CA LYS A 149 -6.74 17.91 15.87
C LYS A 149 -7.91 18.90 15.69
N PRO A 150 -9.18 18.44 15.62
CA PRO A 150 -9.66 17.05 15.66
C PRO A 150 -9.58 16.30 14.32
N ASP A 151 -9.41 17.01 13.20
CA ASP A 151 -9.47 16.50 11.81
C ASP A 151 -8.22 15.74 11.34
N LYS A 152 -7.54 15.03 12.25
CA LYS A 152 -6.34 14.27 11.90
C LYS A 152 -6.73 13.01 11.15
N ARG A 153 -6.25 12.90 9.91
CA ARG A 153 -6.48 11.76 9.01
C ARG A 153 -5.19 10.96 8.80
N TYR A 154 -5.32 9.66 8.55
CA TYR A 154 -4.22 8.74 8.39
C TYR A 154 -4.28 7.99 7.06
N GLY A 155 -3.12 7.74 6.48
CA GLY A 155 -3.01 6.95 5.27
C GLY A 155 -1.57 6.84 4.76
N ILE A 156 -1.41 6.31 3.54
CA ILE A 156 -0.10 6.04 2.92
C ILE A 156 0.02 6.83 1.61
N LYS A 157 1.21 7.41 1.38
CA LYS A 157 1.53 8.21 0.18
C LYS A 157 1.76 7.39 -1.09
N MET A 158 2.09 6.11 -0.95
CA MET A 158 2.34 5.18 -2.05
C MET A 158 1.24 5.21 -3.13
N GLU A 159 1.64 5.18 -4.39
CA GLU A 159 0.72 5.13 -5.52
C GLU A 159 0.00 3.78 -5.58
N ARG A 160 -1.31 3.78 -5.86
CA ARG A 160 -2.11 2.54 -5.87
C ARG A 160 -1.60 1.51 -6.87
N LYS A 161 -1.06 1.97 -8.03
CA LYS A 161 -0.52 1.11 -9.08
C LYS A 161 0.73 0.34 -8.64
N LYS A 162 1.44 0.86 -7.62
CA LYS A 162 2.64 0.24 -7.05
C LYS A 162 2.33 -0.64 -5.85
N ILE A 163 1.06 -0.83 -5.48
CA ILE A 163 0.66 -1.64 -4.34
C ILE A 163 0.19 -3.02 -4.82
N LYS A 164 0.79 -4.07 -4.27
CA LYS A 164 0.34 -5.46 -4.41
C LYS A 164 0.04 -6.01 -3.03
N ILE A 165 -1.10 -6.67 -2.89
CA ILE A 165 -1.49 -7.37 -1.66
C ILE A 165 -1.64 -8.82 -2.09
N ILE A 166 -0.87 -9.70 -1.48
CA ILE A 166 -0.93 -11.15 -1.68
C ILE A 166 -1.65 -11.69 -0.45
N THR A 167 -2.85 -12.19 -0.67
CA THR A 167 -3.71 -12.82 0.35
C THR A 167 -3.64 -14.33 0.25
#